data_AF-A0A0C3LHY2-F1
#
_entry.id   AF-A0A0C3LHY2-F1
#
_cell.length_a   1.000
_cell.length_b   1.000
_cell.length_c   1.000
_cell.angle_alpha   90.00
_cell.angle_beta   90.00
_cell.angle_gamma   90.00
#
_symmetry.space_group_name_H-M   'P 1'
#
loop_
_entity.id
_entity.type
_entity.pdbx_description
1 polymer ?
#
loop_
_entity_poly.entity_id
_entity_poly.type
_entity_poly.pdbx_seq_one_letter_code
_entity_poly.pdbx_strand_id
1 'polypeptide(L)'
;MDGETFKTMWAMSENEAEGCFLRLPQTEYYAEEEDRVSAEEYGHVYPDFRELSQSELRQGSLSGASFTTLTIDTAVYLPYLFQRFLSKGGRAVRAKVQHISQAIDGVFSPANSPPEAVFVCAGLGARSLGGVEDKDVYPIRGQTILVRAPWIRFGRTLSSLDGLWTYIIPRRSGDVRRPTLFLTT
;
A
#
# COMPACT_ATOMS: atom_id res chain seq x y z
N MET A 1 -5.18 0.48 -6.95
CA MET A 1 -5.23 1.79 -6.26
C MET A 1 -6.31 2.60 -6.97
N ASP A 2 -7.20 3.29 -6.26
CA ASP A 2 -8.17 4.15 -6.93
C ASP A 2 -7.48 5.34 -7.61
N GLY A 3 -8.10 5.88 -8.66
CA GLY A 3 -7.48 6.91 -9.50
C GLY A 3 -7.20 8.22 -8.78
N GLU A 4 -8.02 8.62 -7.80
CA GLU A 4 -7.84 9.88 -7.07
C GLU A 4 -6.70 9.81 -6.06
N THR A 5 -6.59 8.68 -5.34
CA THR A 5 -5.42 8.38 -4.50
C THR A 5 -4.15 8.38 -5.33
N PHE A 6 -4.17 7.73 -6.51
CA PHE A 6 -3.01 7.70 -7.40
C PHE A 6 -2.60 9.11 -7.82
N LYS A 7 -3.52 9.94 -8.34
CA LYS A 7 -3.24 11.33 -8.74
C LYS A 7 -2.64 12.14 -7.60
N THR A 8 -3.19 12.02 -6.40
CA THR A 8 -2.71 12.73 -5.21
C THR A 8 -1.28 12.33 -4.87
N MET A 9 -1.00 11.02 -4.76
CA MET A 9 0.34 10.52 -4.48
C MET A 9 1.33 10.84 -5.61
N TRP A 10 0.87 10.80 -6.86
CA TRP A 10 1.66 11.18 -8.02
C TRP A 10 2.09 12.65 -7.91
N ALA A 11 1.18 13.59 -7.68
CA ALA A 11 1.51 15.00 -7.48
C ALA A 11 2.44 15.24 -6.28
N MET A 12 2.25 14.49 -5.18
CA MET A 12 3.14 14.56 -4.01
C MET A 12 4.56 14.09 -4.32
N SER A 13 4.70 13.07 -5.17
CA SER A 13 5.99 12.53 -5.59
C SER A 13 6.78 13.47 -6.52
N GLU A 14 6.16 14.51 -7.04
CA GLU A 14 6.78 15.55 -7.88
C GLU A 14 7.37 16.70 -7.05
N ASN A 15 6.89 16.88 -5.81
CA ASN A 15 7.11 18.10 -5.02
C ASN A 15 7.44 17.77 -3.56
N GLU A 16 6.52 18.11 -2.64
CA GLU A 16 6.72 18.19 -1.18
C GLU A 16 7.22 16.89 -0.53
N ALA A 17 6.95 15.74 -1.15
CA ALA A 17 7.26 14.44 -0.60
C ALA A 17 8.05 13.58 -1.58
N GLU A 18 8.73 14.17 -2.57
CA GLU A 18 9.51 13.45 -3.60
C GLU A 18 10.39 12.35 -2.97
N GLY A 19 11.07 12.66 -1.86
CA GLY A 19 11.92 11.74 -1.10
C GLY A 19 11.23 10.50 -0.52
N CYS A 20 9.90 10.48 -0.44
CA CYS A 20 9.11 9.36 0.05
C CYS A 20 8.74 8.34 -1.04
N PHE A 21 8.86 8.73 -2.31
CA PHE A 21 8.35 7.96 -3.44
C PHE A 21 9.46 7.59 -4.42
N LEU A 22 9.28 6.47 -5.11
CA LEU A 22 10.06 6.11 -6.28
C LEU A 22 9.08 5.88 -7.44
N ARG A 23 9.12 6.76 -8.45
CA ARG A 23 8.42 6.52 -9.72
C ARG A 23 9.20 5.51 -10.55
N LEU A 24 8.50 4.53 -11.13
CA LEU A 24 9.14 3.41 -11.79
C LEU A 24 8.21 2.67 -12.75
N PRO A 25 8.75 2.00 -13.77
CA PRO A 25 7.99 1.07 -14.60
C PRO A 25 7.64 -0.19 -13.81
N GLN A 26 6.39 -0.61 -13.91
CA GLN A 26 5.86 -1.85 -13.36
C GLN A 26 5.41 -2.77 -14.50
N THR A 27 5.63 -4.06 -14.30
CA THR A 27 5.10 -5.10 -15.17
C THR A 27 4.40 -6.14 -14.32
N GLU A 28 3.14 -6.40 -14.63
CA GLU A 28 2.33 -7.39 -13.93
C GLU A 28 1.94 -8.51 -14.88
N TYR A 29 2.00 -9.73 -14.36
CA TYR A 29 1.68 -10.95 -15.07
C TYR A 29 0.62 -11.70 -14.28
N TYR A 30 -0.46 -12.10 -14.97
CA TYR A 30 -1.62 -12.75 -14.35
C TYR A 30 -1.78 -14.16 -14.88
N ALA A 31 -1.94 -15.13 -13.98
CA ALA A 31 -2.17 -16.52 -14.33
C ALA A 31 -3.66 -16.82 -14.62
N GLU A 32 -4.56 -16.02 -14.07
CA GLU A 32 -6.02 -16.18 -14.16
C GLU A 32 -6.65 -14.99 -14.89
N GLU A 33 -7.84 -15.17 -15.48
CA GLU A 33 -8.52 -14.12 -16.27
C GLU A 33 -9.18 -13.09 -15.35
N GLU A 34 -9.61 -13.52 -14.16
CA GLU A 34 -10.21 -12.68 -13.12
C GLU A 34 -9.25 -11.62 -12.58
N ASP A 35 -7.94 -11.90 -12.65
CA ASP A 35 -6.86 -10.98 -12.27
C ASP A 35 -6.50 -10.00 -13.39
N ARG A 36 -7.04 -10.19 -14.61
CA ARG A 36 -6.63 -9.41 -15.79
C ARG A 36 -7.00 -7.95 -15.63
N VAL A 37 -6.05 -7.10 -16.01
CA VAL A 37 -6.17 -5.65 -16.02
C VAL A 37 -6.21 -5.16 -17.46
N SER A 38 -7.20 -4.34 -17.83
CA SER A 38 -7.36 -3.83 -19.20
C SER A 38 -7.08 -2.34 -19.33
N ALA A 39 -6.79 -1.91 -20.57
CA ALA A 39 -6.60 -0.49 -20.90
C ALA A 39 -7.87 0.33 -20.68
N GLU A 40 -9.05 -0.27 -20.86
CA GLU A 40 -10.34 0.39 -20.64
C GLU A 40 -10.53 0.79 -19.18
N GLU A 41 -10.12 -0.07 -18.26
CA GLU A 41 -10.28 0.17 -16.82
C GLU A 41 -9.16 1.05 -16.25
N TYR A 42 -7.90 0.84 -16.64
CA TYR A 42 -6.75 1.46 -15.98
C TYR A 42 -5.87 2.35 -16.86
N GLY A 43 -6.12 2.39 -18.18
CA GLY A 43 -5.30 3.16 -19.11
C GLY A 43 -5.31 4.67 -18.87
N HIS A 44 -6.37 5.18 -18.23
CA HIS A 44 -6.49 6.59 -17.86
C HIS A 44 -5.90 6.91 -16.47
N VAL A 45 -5.60 5.89 -15.66
CA VAL A 45 -5.05 6.05 -14.30
C VAL A 45 -3.54 6.07 -14.33
N TYR A 46 -2.92 5.10 -15.01
CA TYR A 46 -1.48 4.93 -15.00
C TYR A 46 -0.83 5.49 -16.28
N PRO A 47 0.24 6.29 -16.16
CA PRO A 47 1.04 6.69 -17.32
C PRO A 47 1.64 5.48 -18.03
N ASP A 48 1.82 5.59 -19.35
CA ASP A 48 2.45 4.57 -20.20
C ASP A 48 1.78 3.19 -20.13
N PHE A 49 0.50 3.13 -19.75
CA PHE A 49 -0.22 1.87 -19.66
C PHE A 49 -0.33 1.19 -21.01
N ARG A 50 -0.03 -0.11 -21.02
CA ARG A 50 -0.27 -1.01 -22.15
C ARG A 50 -0.49 -2.43 -21.68
N GLU A 51 -1.29 -3.16 -22.44
CA GLU A 51 -1.39 -4.62 -22.31
C GLU A 51 -0.16 -5.28 -22.96
N LEU A 52 0.29 -6.39 -22.39
CA LEU A 52 1.41 -7.16 -22.93
C LEU A 52 0.93 -8.08 -24.06
N SER A 53 1.74 -8.17 -25.11
CA SER A 53 1.53 -9.17 -26.15
C SER A 53 1.91 -10.57 -25.67
N GLN A 54 1.39 -11.60 -26.32
CA GLN A 54 1.66 -13.01 -25.98
C GLN A 54 3.16 -13.37 -25.98
N SER A 55 3.98 -12.70 -26.78
CA SER A 55 5.43 -12.92 -26.82
C SER A 55 6.19 -12.28 -25.65
N GLU A 56 5.58 -11.35 -24.92
CA GLU A 56 6.15 -10.69 -23.74
C GLU A 56 5.77 -11.38 -22.42
N LEU A 57 4.80 -12.30 -22.48
CA LEU A 57 4.31 -13.02 -21.31
C LEU A 57 5.35 -14.00 -20.78
N ARG A 58 5.31 -14.20 -19.46
CA ARG A 58 6.08 -15.24 -18.78
C ARG A 58 5.35 -16.56 -18.88
N GLN A 59 6.10 -17.66 -18.82
CA GLN A 59 5.51 -18.99 -18.74
C GLN A 59 4.57 -19.08 -17.54
N GLY A 60 3.35 -19.56 -17.77
CA GLY A 60 2.30 -19.66 -16.76
C GLY A 60 1.42 -18.41 -16.61
N SER A 61 1.66 -17.36 -17.40
CA SER A 61 0.81 -16.16 -17.43
C SER A 61 -0.14 -16.21 -18.62
N LEU A 62 -1.42 -15.95 -18.36
CA LEU A 62 -2.48 -15.83 -19.36
C LEU A 62 -2.51 -14.43 -19.98
N SER A 63 -2.25 -13.42 -19.14
CA SER A 63 -2.27 -12.01 -19.52
C SER A 63 -1.24 -11.20 -18.73
N GLY A 64 -1.08 -9.93 -19.07
CA GLY A 64 -0.22 -9.02 -18.34
C GLY A 64 -0.32 -7.58 -18.82
N ALA A 65 0.16 -6.66 -17.99
CA ALA A 65 0.16 -5.23 -18.27
C ALA A 65 1.50 -4.60 -17.88
N SER A 66 1.85 -3.49 -18.52
CA SER A 66 2.97 -2.65 -18.12
C SER A 66 2.55 -1.18 -18.09
N PHE A 67 3.01 -0.47 -17.06
CA PHE A 67 2.67 0.92 -16.83
C PHE A 67 3.70 1.57 -15.90
N THR A 68 3.73 2.89 -15.86
CA THR A 68 4.52 3.63 -14.88
C THR A 68 3.68 3.88 -13.62
N THR A 69 4.26 3.61 -12.46
CA THR A 69 3.61 3.81 -11.16
C THR A 69 4.60 4.37 -10.14
N LEU A 70 4.21 4.40 -8.88
CA LEU A 70 5.08 4.78 -7.76
C LEU A 70 5.07 3.72 -6.66
N THR A 71 6.20 3.62 -5.96
CA THR A 71 6.30 2.87 -4.70
C THR A 71 6.60 3.82 -3.55
N ILE A 72 6.23 3.41 -2.34
CA ILE A 72 6.33 4.22 -1.13
C ILE A 72 7.40 3.62 -0.22
N ASP A 73 8.37 4.44 0.21
CA ASP A 73 9.21 4.10 1.34
C ASP A 73 8.47 4.42 2.65
N THR A 74 7.79 3.43 3.19
CA THR A 74 6.96 3.57 4.39
C THR A 74 7.74 4.08 5.61
N ALA A 75 9.04 3.79 5.71
CA ALA A 75 9.87 4.23 6.83
C ALA A 75 10.13 5.74 6.80
N VAL A 76 10.00 6.38 5.63
CA VAL A 76 10.16 7.82 5.43
C VAL A 76 8.78 8.50 5.34
N TYR A 77 7.83 7.87 4.64
CA TYR A 77 6.52 8.46 4.38
C TYR A 77 5.65 8.61 5.63
N LEU A 78 5.66 7.63 6.55
CA LEU A 78 4.85 7.71 7.78
C LEU A 78 5.35 8.83 8.71
N PRO A 79 6.67 8.98 8.98
CA PRO A 79 7.18 10.16 9.67
C PRO A 79 6.84 11.48 8.99
N TYR A 80 6.93 11.55 7.65
CA TYR A 80 6.54 12.75 6.89
C TYR A 80 5.08 13.14 7.16
N LEU A 81 4.15 12.18 7.04
CA LEU A 81 2.72 12.43 7.31
C LEU A 81 2.49 12.84 8.77
N PHE A 82 3.20 12.21 9.71
CA PHE A 82 3.09 12.53 11.13
C PHE A 82 3.57 13.95 11.43
N GLN A 83 4.71 14.36 10.87
CA GLN A 83 5.21 15.73 11.00
C GLN A 83 4.25 16.75 10.37
N ARG A 84 3.68 16.45 9.21
CA ARG A 84 2.65 17.29 8.57
C ARG A 84 1.43 17.44 9.48
N PHE A 85 0.96 16.35 10.10
CA PHE A 85 -0.15 16.39 11.05
C PHE A 85 0.16 17.29 12.26
N LEU A 86 1.33 17.13 12.88
CA LEU A 86 1.76 17.95 14.02
C LEU A 86 1.92 19.43 13.65
N SER A 87 2.51 19.73 12.49
CA SER A 87 2.71 21.11 12.01
C SER A 87 1.41 21.88 11.80
N LYS A 88 0.30 21.16 11.56
CA LYS A 88 -1.04 21.72 11.43
C LYS A 88 -1.80 21.82 12.77
N GLY A 89 -1.10 21.67 13.89
CA GLY A 89 -1.68 21.71 15.24
C GLY A 89 -2.26 20.38 15.72
N GLY A 90 -2.06 19.30 14.96
CA GLY A 90 -2.41 17.95 15.39
C GLY A 90 -1.66 17.55 16.67
N ARG A 91 -2.30 16.73 17.50
CA ARG A 91 -1.73 16.21 18.75
C ARG A 91 -1.79 14.70 18.76
N ALA A 92 -0.77 14.06 19.32
CA ALA A 92 -0.70 12.61 19.41
C ALA A 92 -0.61 12.18 20.86
N VAL A 93 -1.40 11.17 21.22
CA VAL A 93 -1.38 10.53 22.54
C VAL A 93 -1.16 9.04 22.33
N ARG A 94 -0.16 8.48 23.01
CA ARG A 94 0.07 7.03 23.02
C ARG A 94 -0.81 6.41 24.10
N ALA A 95 -1.84 5.69 23.70
CA ALA A 95 -2.76 5.02 24.61
C ALA A 95 -3.22 3.66 24.07
N LYS A 96 -3.73 2.81 24.96
CA LYS A 96 -4.42 1.57 24.60
C LYS A 96 -5.92 1.75 24.83
N VAL A 97 -6.69 1.76 23.76
CA VAL A 97 -8.15 1.90 23.82
C VAL A 97 -8.77 0.50 23.91
N GLN A 98 -9.61 0.27 24.91
CA GLN A 98 -10.38 -0.98 25.06
C GLN A 98 -11.81 -0.84 24.53
N HIS A 99 -12.39 0.37 24.62
CA HIS A 99 -13.75 0.64 24.17
C HIS A 99 -13.82 2.04 23.52
N ILE A 100 -14.61 2.19 22.46
CA ILE A 100 -14.73 3.45 21.70
C ILE A 100 -15.25 4.61 22.57
N SER A 101 -16.05 4.31 23.59
CA SER A 101 -16.55 5.33 24.54
C SER A 101 -15.40 6.12 25.18
N GLN A 102 -14.22 5.54 25.41
CA GLN A 102 -13.08 6.29 25.94
C GLN A 102 -12.69 7.46 25.03
N ALA A 103 -12.82 7.32 23.71
CA ALA A 103 -12.58 8.41 22.78
C ALA A 103 -13.77 9.39 22.72
N ILE A 104 -15.00 8.88 22.72
CA ILE A 104 -16.24 9.67 22.65
C ILE A 104 -16.42 10.53 23.91
N ASP A 105 -16.11 10.00 25.08
CA ASP A 105 -16.22 10.70 26.37
C ASP A 105 -15.07 11.70 26.58
N GLY A 106 -14.14 11.81 25.61
CA GLY A 106 -13.08 12.82 25.63
C GLY A 106 -11.88 12.47 26.50
N VAL A 107 -11.68 11.22 26.92
CA VAL A 107 -10.56 10.82 27.82
C VAL A 107 -9.18 11.21 27.26
N PHE A 108 -9.05 11.31 25.94
CA PHE A 108 -7.81 11.67 25.26
C PHE A 108 -7.79 13.13 24.74
N SER A 109 -8.86 13.89 24.98
CA SER A 109 -8.95 15.32 24.64
C SER A 109 -8.21 16.16 25.69
N PRO A 110 -7.46 17.21 25.30
CA PRO A 110 -6.81 18.10 26.26
C PRO A 110 -7.74 18.72 27.30
N ALA A 111 -9.01 18.92 26.95
CA ALA A 111 -10.03 19.51 27.82
C ALA A 111 -10.93 18.46 28.51
N ASN A 112 -10.65 17.16 28.34
CA ASN A 112 -11.53 16.06 28.73
C ASN A 112 -12.97 16.24 28.23
N SER A 113 -13.11 16.82 27.04
CA SER A 113 -14.41 17.10 26.40
C SER A 113 -14.66 16.13 25.24
N PRO A 114 -15.91 15.71 25.01
CA PRO A 114 -16.29 14.92 23.86
C PRO A 114 -15.88 15.59 22.53
N PRO A 115 -15.31 14.85 21.57
CA PRO A 115 -15.05 15.37 20.23
C PRO A 115 -16.33 15.42 19.39
N GLU A 116 -16.34 16.28 18.36
CA GLU A 116 -17.46 16.35 17.40
C GLU A 116 -17.56 15.09 16.52
N ALA A 117 -16.42 14.45 16.24
CA ALA A 117 -16.36 13.24 15.44
C ALA A 117 -15.20 12.35 15.90
N VAL A 118 -15.37 11.04 15.73
CA VAL A 118 -14.35 10.02 15.98
C VAL A 118 -14.15 9.20 14.72
N PHE A 119 -12.92 9.16 14.21
CA PHE A 119 -12.52 8.32 13.09
C PHE A 119 -11.83 7.06 13.62
N VAL A 120 -12.42 5.89 13.38
CA VAL A 120 -11.88 4.60 13.84
C VAL A 120 -10.92 4.03 12.79
N CYS A 121 -9.63 4.22 13.00
CA CYS A 121 -8.56 3.69 12.11
C CYS A 121 -7.78 2.55 12.79
N ALA A 122 -8.46 1.59 13.41
CA ALA A 122 -7.85 0.58 14.29
C ALA A 122 -7.24 -0.64 13.56
N GLY A 123 -7.43 -0.75 12.24
CA GLY A 123 -7.01 -1.93 11.46
C GLY A 123 -7.55 -3.23 12.07
N LEU A 124 -6.69 -4.23 12.26
CA LEU A 124 -7.06 -5.51 12.90
C LEU A 124 -7.64 -5.36 14.32
N GLY A 125 -7.33 -4.25 15.01
CA GLY A 125 -7.87 -3.98 16.35
C GLY A 125 -9.38 -3.73 16.36
N ALA A 126 -9.98 -3.36 15.22
CA ALA A 126 -11.43 -3.13 15.12
C ALA A 126 -12.25 -4.38 15.48
N ARG A 127 -11.70 -5.58 15.24
CA ARG A 127 -12.36 -6.87 15.54
C ARG A 127 -12.71 -7.05 17.01
N SER A 128 -11.89 -6.49 17.90
CA SER A 128 -11.99 -6.66 19.36
C SER A 128 -12.16 -5.34 20.12
N LEU A 129 -12.24 -4.21 19.43
CA LEU A 129 -12.46 -2.91 20.04
C LEU A 129 -13.92 -2.83 20.49
N GLY A 130 -14.15 -2.69 21.81
CA GLY A 130 -15.50 -2.62 22.35
C GLY A 130 -16.30 -1.46 21.77
N GLY A 131 -17.56 -1.73 21.40
CA GLY A 131 -18.44 -0.79 20.70
C GLY A 131 -18.20 -0.70 19.18
N VAL A 132 -17.23 -1.45 18.65
CA VAL A 132 -17.01 -1.64 17.20
C VAL A 132 -17.15 -3.12 16.85
N GLU A 133 -16.29 -3.97 17.42
CA GLU A 133 -16.38 -5.44 17.39
C GLU A 133 -16.61 -6.08 16.00
N ASP A 134 -16.04 -5.48 14.96
CA ASP A 134 -16.25 -5.86 13.56
C ASP A 134 -15.74 -7.29 13.26
N LYS A 135 -16.67 -8.24 13.09
CA LYS A 135 -16.34 -9.67 12.90
C LYS A 135 -15.88 -10.01 11.49
N ASP A 136 -16.08 -9.11 10.54
CA ASP A 136 -15.65 -9.27 9.15
C ASP A 136 -14.17 -8.94 8.99
N VAL A 137 -13.55 -8.30 9.99
CA VAL A 137 -12.10 -8.06 10.03
C VAL A 137 -11.34 -9.32 10.42
N TYR A 138 -10.53 -9.87 9.52
CA TYR A 138 -9.64 -11.00 9.77
C TYR A 138 -8.23 -10.75 9.19
N PRO A 139 -7.17 -11.37 9.75
CA PRO A 139 -5.81 -11.16 9.28
C PRO A 139 -5.51 -11.95 8.01
N ILE A 140 -4.80 -11.31 7.07
CA ILE A 140 -4.14 -11.97 5.94
C ILE A 140 -2.63 -11.83 6.15
N ARG A 141 -1.93 -12.97 6.19
CA ARG A 141 -0.48 -12.99 6.44
C ARG A 141 0.28 -12.75 5.14
N GLY A 142 1.04 -11.67 5.08
CA GLY A 142 2.03 -11.41 4.03
C GLY A 142 3.45 -11.52 4.56
N GLN A 143 4.27 -12.40 3.97
CA GLN A 143 5.67 -12.56 4.36
C GLN A 143 6.60 -11.97 3.30
N THR A 144 7.60 -11.18 3.73
CA THR A 144 8.56 -10.53 2.82
C THR A 144 10.00 -10.63 3.32
N ILE A 145 10.93 -10.55 2.38
CA ILE A 145 12.38 -10.40 2.54
C ILE A 145 12.73 -8.99 2.07
N LEU A 146 13.54 -8.29 2.85
CA LEU A 146 14.15 -7.02 2.47
C LEU A 146 15.57 -7.27 1.96
N VAL A 147 15.85 -6.82 0.74
CA VAL A 147 17.16 -7.01 0.08
C VAL A 147 17.69 -5.66 -0.35
N ARG A 148 18.97 -5.37 -0.08
CA ARG A 148 19.64 -4.18 -0.59
C ARG A 148 20.05 -4.39 -2.05
N ALA A 149 19.34 -3.75 -2.99
CA ALA A 149 19.58 -3.90 -4.42
C ALA A 149 19.29 -2.56 -5.15
N PRO A 150 20.16 -1.54 -4.98
CA PRO A 150 19.92 -0.17 -5.47
C PRO A 150 19.81 -0.03 -7.00
N TRP A 151 20.27 -1.05 -7.75
CA TRP A 151 20.15 -1.13 -9.21
C TRP A 151 18.77 -1.59 -9.68
N ILE A 152 17.92 -2.15 -8.80
CA ILE A 152 16.56 -2.55 -9.16
C ILE A 152 15.66 -1.32 -9.04
N ARG A 153 15.25 -0.77 -10.20
CA ARG A 153 14.35 0.39 -10.30
C ARG A 153 13.10 0.10 -11.13
N PHE A 154 12.65 -1.15 -11.10
CA PHE A 154 11.42 -1.58 -11.75
C PHE A 154 10.64 -2.49 -10.80
N GLY A 155 9.31 -2.45 -10.94
CA GLY A 155 8.35 -3.25 -10.21
C GLY A 155 8.01 -4.47 -11.04
N ARG A 156 7.76 -5.59 -10.38
CA ARG A 156 7.24 -6.77 -11.05
C ARG A 156 6.31 -7.54 -10.14
N THR A 157 5.20 -8.01 -10.69
CA THR A 157 4.26 -8.89 -10.00
C THR A 157 3.94 -10.08 -10.90
N LEU A 158 3.82 -11.26 -10.30
CA LEU A 158 3.41 -12.49 -10.95
C LEU A 158 2.38 -13.17 -10.04
N SER A 159 1.16 -13.36 -10.53
CA SER A 159 0.20 -14.28 -9.91
C SER A 159 0.42 -15.70 -10.44
N SER A 160 -0.01 -16.68 -9.65
CA SER A 160 0.14 -18.11 -9.91
C SER A 160 -1.18 -18.80 -9.58
N LEU A 161 -1.49 -19.91 -10.26
CA LEU A 161 -2.74 -20.68 -10.12
C LEU A 161 -2.95 -21.28 -8.72
N ASP A 162 -1.90 -21.35 -7.91
CA ASP A 162 -1.96 -21.77 -6.50
C ASP A 162 -2.31 -20.61 -5.55
N GLY A 163 -2.66 -19.44 -6.09
CA GLY A 163 -2.97 -18.23 -5.35
C GLY A 163 -1.73 -17.54 -4.77
N LEU A 164 -0.51 -17.97 -5.13
CA LEU A 164 0.71 -17.31 -4.68
C LEU A 164 1.04 -16.08 -5.52
N TRP A 165 1.38 -15.01 -4.83
CA TRP A 165 1.80 -13.74 -5.43
C TRP A 165 3.29 -13.54 -5.23
N THR A 166 4.02 -13.41 -6.33
CA THR A 166 5.45 -13.06 -6.32
C THR A 166 5.64 -11.64 -6.79
N TYR A 167 6.28 -10.80 -5.97
CA TYR A 167 6.50 -9.40 -6.32
C TYR A 167 7.91 -8.89 -6.00
N ILE A 168 8.30 -7.83 -6.70
CA ILE A 168 9.51 -7.05 -6.51
C ILE A 168 9.06 -5.60 -6.36
N ILE A 169 9.22 -5.04 -5.17
CA ILE A 169 8.82 -3.66 -4.87
C ILE A 169 10.07 -2.90 -4.40
N PRO A 170 10.77 -2.21 -5.32
CA PRO A 170 11.92 -1.38 -4.96
C PRO A 170 11.46 -0.11 -4.25
N ARG A 171 12.31 0.41 -3.36
CA ARG A 171 12.12 1.67 -2.63
C ARG A 171 13.18 2.67 -3.05
N ARG A 172 12.90 3.96 -2.84
CA ARG A 172 13.85 5.04 -3.15
C ARG A 172 15.20 4.86 -2.45
N SER A 173 15.19 4.33 -1.23
CA SER A 173 16.39 4.00 -0.44
C SER A 173 17.31 2.94 -1.07
N GLY A 174 16.84 2.21 -2.09
CA GLY A 174 17.58 1.11 -2.72
C GLY A 174 17.31 -0.26 -2.10
N ASP A 175 16.47 -0.33 -1.07
CA ASP A 175 15.96 -1.58 -0.53
C ASP A 175 14.79 -2.10 -1.37
N VAL A 176 14.70 -3.42 -1.52
CA VAL A 176 13.69 -4.11 -2.33
C VAL A 176 12.98 -5.13 -1.47
N ARG A 177 11.64 -5.11 -1.49
CA ARG A 177 10.83 -6.17 -0.88
C ARG A 177 10.52 -7.27 -1.89
N ARG A 178 10.65 -8.52 -1.47
CA ARG A 178 10.23 -9.73 -2.21
C ARG A 178 9.53 -10.69 -1.26
N PRO A 179 8.59 -11.55 -1.71
CA PRO A 179 8.04 -12.59 -0.84
C PRO A 179 9.09 -13.65 -0.51
N THR A 180 8.96 -14.27 0.66
CA THR A 180 9.77 -15.45 1.01
C THR A 180 9.18 -16.67 0.30
N LEU A 181 9.73 -17.04 -0.85
CA LEU A 181 9.65 -18.44 -1.30
C LEU A 181 10.92 -19.15 -0.83
N PHE A 182 10.75 -20.23 -0.06
CA PHE A 182 11.82 -21.21 0.11
C PHE A 182 12.04 -21.86 -1.26
N LEU A 183 13.00 -21.32 -2.02
CA LEU A 183 13.58 -22.06 -3.13
C LEU A 183 14.41 -23.18 -2.52
N THR A 184 13.77 -24.33 -2.25
CA THR A 184 14.52 -25.58 -2.18
C THR A 184 15.03 -25.86 -3.59
N THR A 185 16.34 -25.75 -3.73
CA THR A 185 17.15 -26.20 -4.87
C THR A 185 16.87 -27.65 -5.22
#